data_AF-A0A536ZGU0-F1
#
_entry.id   AF-A0A536ZGU0-F1
#
_cell.length_a   1.000
_cell.length_b   1.000
_cell.length_c   1.000
_cell.angle_alpha   90.00
_cell.angle_beta   90.00
_cell.angle_gamma   90.00
#
_symmetry.space_group_name_H-M   'P 1'
#
loop_
_entity.id
_entity.type
_entity.pdbx_description
1 polymer ?
#
loop_
_entity_poly.entity_id
_entity_poly.type
_entity_poly.pdbx_seq_one_letter_code
_entity_poly.pdbx_strand_id
1 'polypeptide(L)'
;MWTFDGPFLTCLHDIEDTLRRAIVQIGDVSRVALMIELSLPALRTRVELGDEIQPEWGRFLDALTWRYGLRGAPRVRHLKTRGPLATLVIAYRS
;
A
#
# COMPACT_ATOMS: atom_id res chain seq x y z
N MET A 1 10.48 1.98 -4.96
CA MET A 1 9.60 2.81 -4.10
C MET A 1 8.67 3.56 -5.03
N TRP A 2 7.37 3.54 -4.75
CA TRP A 2 6.34 4.18 -5.56
C TRP A 2 5.43 5.01 -4.66
N THR A 3 5.01 6.18 -5.13
CA THR A 3 4.16 7.12 -4.40
C THR A 3 2.81 7.25 -5.10
N PHE A 4 1.74 7.36 -4.31
CA PHE A 4 0.36 7.42 -4.78
C PHE A 4 -0.34 8.59 -4.10
N ASP A 5 -1.08 9.35 -4.89
CA ASP A 5 -1.88 10.48 -4.43
C ASP A 5 -3.15 10.62 -5.27
N GLY A 6 -4.18 11.21 -4.70
CA GLY A 6 -5.52 11.25 -5.27
C GLY A 6 -6.56 10.50 -4.41
N PRO A 7 -7.71 10.12 -4.99
CA PRO A 7 -8.75 9.38 -4.27
C PRO A 7 -8.22 8.10 -3.62
N PHE A 8 -8.69 7.81 -2.41
CA PHE A 8 -8.16 6.72 -1.60
C PHE A 8 -8.29 5.36 -2.29
N LEU A 9 -9.49 5.04 -2.80
CA LEU A 9 -9.75 3.76 -3.47
C LEU A 9 -8.89 3.57 -4.73
N THR A 10 -8.71 4.62 -5.53
CA THR A 10 -7.82 4.59 -6.70
C THR A 10 -6.38 4.27 -6.28
N CYS A 11 -5.89 4.91 -5.21
CA CYS A 11 -4.55 4.63 -4.69
C CYS A 11 -4.40 3.16 -4.27
N LEU A 12 -5.41 2.55 -3.64
CA LEU A 12 -5.35 1.13 -3.27
C LEU A 12 -5.21 0.23 -4.49
N HIS A 13 -6.00 0.47 -5.54
CA HIS A 13 -5.92 -0.28 -6.79
C HIS A 13 -4.56 -0.12 -7.48
N ASP A 14 -4.03 1.10 -7.50
CA ASP A 14 -2.73 1.39 -8.11
C ASP A 14 -1.56 0.75 -7.33
N ILE A 15 -1.65 0.71 -5.99
CA ILE A 15 -0.70 0.00 -5.14
C ILE A 15 -0.75 -1.50 -5.43
N GLU A 16 -1.94 -2.10 -5.50
CA GLU A 16 -2.10 -3.53 -5.79
C GLU A 16 -1.56 -3.89 -7.18
N ASP A 17 -1.84 -3.07 -8.20
CA ASP A 17 -1.31 -3.27 -9.55
C ASP A 17 0.22 -3.17 -9.60
N THR A 18 0.78 -2.14 -8.95
CA THR A 18 2.23 -1.93 -8.84
C THR A 18 2.89 -3.13 -8.16
N LEU A 19 2.31 -3.61 -7.05
CA LEU A 19 2.80 -4.78 -6.35
C LEU A 19 2.77 -6.03 -7.24
N ARG A 20 1.65 -6.27 -7.94
CA ARG A 20 1.50 -7.43 -8.83
C ARG A 20 2.59 -7.45 -9.89
N ARG A 21 2.85 -6.31 -10.53
CA ARG A 21 3.92 -6.19 -11.54
C ARG A 21 5.31 -6.42 -10.93
N ALA A 22 5.58 -5.85 -9.76
CA ALA A 22 6.87 -6.03 -9.09
C ALA A 22 7.11 -7.49 -8.69
N ILE A 23 6.09 -8.17 -8.18
CA ILE A 23 6.14 -9.60 -7.85
C ILE A 23 6.49 -10.45 -9.08
N VAL A 24 5.82 -10.21 -10.20
CA VAL A 24 6.08 -10.92 -11.46
C VAL A 24 7.53 -10.71 -11.93
N GLN A 25 8.06 -9.50 -11.75
CA GLN A 25 9.45 -9.19 -12.11
C GLN A 25 10.49 -9.85 -11.18
N ILE A 26 10.19 -9.95 -9.88
CA ILE A 26 11.11 -10.52 -8.88
C ILE A 26 11.16 -12.05 -8.97
N GLY A 27 10.04 -12.71 -9.30
CA GLY A 27 9.94 -14.17 -9.46
C GLY A 27 9.93 -14.98 -8.16
N ASP A 28 10.63 -14.53 -7.11
CA ASP A 28 10.62 -15.15 -5.76
C ASP A 28 9.98 -14.23 -4.71
N VAL A 29 8.68 -14.43 -4.48
CA VAL A 29 7.88 -13.65 -3.52
C VAL A 29 8.20 -13.94 -2.06
N SER A 30 8.85 -15.08 -1.76
CA SER A 30 9.16 -15.47 -0.38
C SER A 30 10.21 -14.57 0.27
N ARG A 31 10.95 -13.81 -0.55
CA ARG A 31 12.00 -12.86 -0.15
C ARG A 31 11.54 -11.42 -0.15
N VAL A 32 10.29 -11.16 -0.54
CA VAL A 32 9.71 -9.82 -0.60
C VAL A 32 9.18 -9.41 0.76
N ALA A 33 9.59 -8.23 1.22
CA ALA A 33 9.02 -7.55 2.37
C ALA A 33 8.34 -6.25 1.92
N LEU A 34 7.12 -6.03 2.41
CA LEU A 34 6.31 -4.87 2.08
C LEU A 34 6.19 -3.89 3.26
N MET A 35 6.31 -2.61 2.95
CA MET A 35 5.95 -1.51 3.82
C MET A 35 5.08 -0.52 3.04
N ILE A 36 3.99 -0.08 3.67
CA ILE A 36 3.13 0.98 3.17
C ILE A 36 3.24 2.14 4.13
N GLU A 37 3.69 3.28 3.62
CA GLU A 37 3.72 4.51 4.39
C GLU A 37 2.50 5.34 4.02
N LEU A 38 1.72 5.76 5.03
CA LEU A 38 0.48 6.49 4.84
C LEU A 38 0.58 7.86 5.51
N SER A 39 0.42 8.94 4.75
CA SER A 39 0.41 10.29 5.29
C SER A 39 -0.92 10.56 6.00
N LEU A 40 -0.89 10.72 7.33
CA LEU A 40 -2.09 11.05 8.11
C LEU A 40 -2.71 12.41 7.70
N PRO A 41 -1.92 13.47 7.43
CA PRO A 41 -2.48 14.71 6.89
C PRO A 41 -3.21 14.52 5.56
N ALA A 42 -2.63 13.76 4.61
CA ALA A 42 -3.27 13.51 3.33
C ALA A 42 -4.52 12.63 3.47
N LEU A 43 -4.46 11.60 4.32
CA LEU A 43 -5.59 10.74 4.62
C LEU A 43 -6.74 11.53 5.24
N ARG A 44 -6.44 12.45 6.16
CA ARG A 44 -7.45 13.34 6.74
C ARG A 44 -8.14 14.17 5.66
N THR A 45 -7.39 14.74 4.72
CA THR A 45 -7.97 15.48 3.58
C THR A 45 -8.89 14.58 2.74
N ARG A 46 -8.55 13.29 2.55
CA ARG A 46 -9.44 12.35 1.83
C ARG A 46 -10.75 12.11 2.58
N VAL A 47 -10.68 11.89 3.89
CA VAL A 47 -11.87 11.76 4.74
C VAL A 47 -12.74 13.02 4.70
N GLU A 48 -12.12 14.20 4.76
CA GLU A 48 -12.84 15.48 4.68
C GLU A 48 -13.50 15.72 3.30
N LEU A 49 -12.92 15.14 2.23
CA LEU A 49 -13.50 15.16 0.88
C LEU A 49 -14.58 14.09 0.67
N GLY A 50 -14.83 13.23 1.66
CA GLY A 50 -15.88 12.22 1.63
C GLY A 50 -15.45 10.83 1.13
N ASP A 51 -14.13 10.56 1.02
CA ASP A 51 -13.66 9.23 0.65
C ASP A 51 -14.04 8.20 1.73
N GLU A 52 -14.67 7.11 1.31
CA GLU A 52 -14.90 5.94 2.15
C GLU A 52 -13.60 5.15 2.32
N ILE A 53 -12.93 5.33 3.46
CA ILE A 53 -11.67 4.65 3.78
C ILE A 53 -11.92 3.20 4.21
N GLN A 54 -12.96 3.00 5.01
CA GLN A 54 -13.41 1.68 5.47
C GLN A 54 -14.69 1.31 4.73
N PRO A 55 -14.87 0.04 4.35
CA PRO A 55 -14.05 -1.14 4.69
C PRO A 55 -12.87 -1.40 3.74
N GLU A 56 -12.69 -0.57 2.72
CA GLU A 56 -11.76 -0.85 1.61
C GLU A 56 -10.30 -0.98 2.05
N TRP A 57 -9.86 -0.19 3.03
CA TRP A 57 -8.54 -0.33 3.63
C TRP A 57 -8.31 -1.73 4.24
N GLY A 58 -9.28 -2.25 4.99
CA GLY A 58 -9.18 -3.57 5.61
C GLY A 58 -9.11 -4.69 4.56
N ARG A 59 -10.03 -4.64 3.57
CA ARG A 59 -10.06 -5.60 2.46
C ARG A 59 -8.76 -5.62 1.68
N PHE A 60 -8.18 -4.45 1.44
CA PHE A 60 -6.90 -4.32 0.77
C PHE A 60 -5.76 -4.97 1.56
N LEU A 61 -5.64 -4.71 2.87
CA LEU A 61 -4.60 -5.35 3.70
C LEU A 61 -4.75 -6.87 3.78
N ASP A 62 -5.98 -7.36 3.84
CA ASP A 62 -6.28 -8.79 3.80
C ASP A 62 -5.87 -9.40 2.47
N ALA A 63 -6.21 -8.75 1.35
CA ALA A 63 -5.81 -9.18 0.02
C ALA A 63 -4.28 -9.25 -0.11
N LEU A 64 -3.56 -8.23 0.38
CA LEU A 64 -2.09 -8.23 0.38
C LEU A 64 -1.50 -9.40 1.17
N THR A 65 -2.13 -9.77 2.28
CA THR A 65 -1.64 -10.83 3.17
C THR A 65 -1.90 -12.22 2.59
N TRP A 66 -3.07 -12.46 2.03
CA TRP A 66 -3.50 -13.80 1.62
C TRP A 66 -3.26 -14.13 0.14
N ARG A 67 -3.35 -13.13 -0.75
CA ARG A 67 -3.39 -13.38 -2.21
C ARG A 67 -2.01 -13.64 -2.82
N TYR A 68 -0.96 -13.08 -2.24
CA TYR A 68 0.36 -12.99 -2.88
C TYR A 68 1.43 -13.92 -2.32
N GLY A 69 1.10 -14.74 -1.31
CA GLY A 69 2.06 -15.70 -0.74
C GLY A 69 3.30 -15.05 -0.13
N LEU A 70 3.17 -13.79 0.32
CA LEU A 70 4.27 -13.05 0.95
C LEU A 70 4.66 -13.72 2.27
N ARG A 71 5.94 -13.62 2.62
CA ARG A 71 6.48 -14.21 3.86
C ARG A 71 5.83 -13.65 5.13
N GLY A 72 5.28 -12.44 5.07
CA GLY A 72 4.59 -11.83 6.20
C GLY A 72 3.66 -10.71 5.76
N ALA A 73 2.79 -10.30 6.69
CA ALA A 73 1.87 -9.21 6.47
C ALA A 73 2.61 -7.90 6.14
N PRO A 74 2.01 -7.04 5.30
CA PRO A 74 2.56 -5.73 5.01
C PRO A 74 2.67 -4.90 6.30
N ARG A 75 3.81 -4.23 6.49
CA ARG A 75 3.94 -3.26 7.58
C ARG A 75 3.30 -1.94 7.15
N VAL A 76 2.49 -1.35 8.02
CA VAL A 76 1.90 -0.02 7.78
C VAL A 76 2.58 0.97 8.71
N ARG A 77 3.11 2.06 8.14
CA ARG A 77 3.74 3.15 8.87
C ARG A 77 2.96 4.44 8.65
N HIS A 78 2.45 5.01 9.73
CA HIS A 78 1.76 6.29 9.68
C HIS A 78 2.76 7.46 9.76
N LEU A 79 2.70 8.36 8.77
CA LEU A 79 3.52 9.55 8.71
C LEU A 79 2.72 10.77 9.17
N LYS A 80 3.32 11.60 10.03
CA LYS A 80 2.72 12.85 10.51
C LYS A 80 3.02 14.06 9.62
N THR A 81 3.90 13.89 8.64
CA THR A 81 4.29 14.93 7.68
C THR A 81 3.35 14.95 6.48
N ARG A 82 3.18 16.13 5.87
CA ARG A 82 2.51 16.24 4.56
C ARG A 82 3.37 15.58 3.48
N GLY A 83 2.70 15.01 2.49
CA GLY A 83 3.29 14.34 1.34
C GLY A 83 2.21 13.60 0.56
N PRO A 84 2.60 12.71 -0.38
CA PRO A 84 1.68 11.82 -1.06
C PRO A 84 0.84 11.01 -0.06
N LEU A 85 -0.38 10.64 -0.46
CA LEU A 85 -1.29 9.86 0.37
C LEU A 85 -0.64 8.57 0.86
N ALA A 86 -0.07 7.80 -0.06
CA ALA A 86 0.57 6.53 0.23
C ALA A 86 1.91 6.36 -0.49
N THR A 87 2.81 5.58 0.11
CA THR A 87 4.05 5.12 -0.53
C THR A 87 4.18 3.62 -0.34
N LEU A 88 4.37 2.89 -1.44
CA LEU A 88 4.74 1.48 -1.43
C LEU A 88 6.26 1.33 -1.45
N VAL A 89 6.79 0.66 -0.43
CA VAL A 89 8.18 0.25 -0.34
C VAL A 89 8.24 -1.27 -0.40
N ILE A 90 8.89 -1.78 -1.44
CA ILE A 90 9.19 -3.20 -1.64
C ILE A 90 10.68 -3.38 -1.39
N ALA A 91 11.02 -4.24 -0.43
CA ALA A 91 12.39 -4.64 -0.16
C ALA A 91 12.58 -6.10 -0.54
N TYR A 92 13.66 -6.40 -1.26
CA TYR A 92 14.08 -7.75 -1.61
C TYR A 92 15.32 -8.12 -0.81
N ARG A 93 15.33 -9.30 -0.20
CA ARG A 93 16.52 -9.83 0.48
C ARG A 93 17.27 -10.78 -0.46
N SER A 94 18.53 -10.45 -0.73
CA SER A 94 19.50 -11.31 -1.44
C SER A 94 19.79 -12.59 -0.67
#